data_AF-A0A495AE81-F1
#
_entry.id   AF-A0A495AE81-F1
#
_cell.length_a   1.000
_cell.length_b   1.000
_cell.length_c   1.000
_cell.angle_alpha   90.00
_cell.angle_beta   90.00
_cell.angle_gamma   90.00
#
_symmetry.space_group_name_H-M   'P 1'
#
loop_
_entity.id
_entity.type
_entity.pdbx_description
1 polymer ?
#
loop_
_entity_poly.entity_id
_entity_poly.type
_entity_poly.pdbx_seq_one_letter_code
_entity_poly.pdbx_strand_id
1 'polypeptide(L)' 'METNYRILKATKYVCVPILTLGVILFIYGFVNGFYNVVGLGYGAVLGGVFIFIMGLFLEATQEVLVRRKNG' A
#
# COMPACT_ATOMS: atom_id res chain seq x y z
N MET A 1 -13.30 -4.43 -18.02
CA MET A 1 -12.24 -3.41 -17.84
C MET A 1 -12.54 -2.50 -16.65
N GLU A 2 -13.80 -2.20 -16.31
CA GLU A 2 -14.14 -1.32 -15.16
C GLU A 2 -13.77 -1.86 -13.77
N THR A 3 -13.89 -3.17 -13.50
CA THR A 3 -13.67 -3.72 -12.15
C THR A 3 -12.20 -3.66 -11.71
N ASN A 4 -11.27 -4.00 -12.60
CA ASN A 4 -9.81 -3.94 -12.35
C ASN A 4 -9.36 -2.48 -12.15
N TYR A 5 -9.91 -1.54 -12.92
CA TYR A 5 -9.59 -0.13 -12.69
C TYR A 5 -10.04 0.36 -11.29
N ARG A 6 -11.15 -0.17 -10.76
CA ARG A 6 -11.69 0.22 -9.45
C ARG A 6 -10.83 -0.28 -8.28
N ILE A 7 -10.38 -1.52 -8.31
CA ILE A 7 -9.61 -2.09 -7.20
C ILE A 7 -8.19 -1.46 -7.18
N LEU A 8 -7.54 -1.26 -8.34
CA LEU A 8 -6.25 -0.59 -8.43
C LEU A 8 -6.32 0.85 -7.90
N LYS A 9 -7.40 1.57 -8.26
CA LYS A 9 -7.64 2.93 -7.79
C LYS A 9 -7.89 2.96 -6.27
N ALA A 10 -8.64 1.99 -5.74
CA ALA A 10 -8.88 1.87 -4.30
C ALA A 10 -7.59 1.56 -3.53
N THR A 11 -6.81 0.57 -3.98
CA THR A 11 -5.49 0.24 -3.40
C THR A 11 -4.56 1.45 -3.41
N LYS A 12 -4.48 2.17 -4.52
CA LYS A 12 -3.64 3.36 -4.64
C LYS A 12 -4.10 4.49 -3.69
N TYR A 13 -5.41 4.69 -3.55
CA TYR A 13 -5.97 5.70 -2.65
C TYR A 13 -5.71 5.40 -1.18
N VAL A 14 -5.68 4.12 -0.80
CA VAL A 14 -5.39 3.68 0.57
C VAL A 14 -3.88 3.65 0.86
N CYS A 15 -3.09 3.23 -0.12
CA CYS A 15 -1.66 3.02 0.08
C CYS A 15 -0.85 4.32 0.10
N VAL A 16 -1.22 5.31 -0.72
CA VAL A 16 -0.55 6.62 -0.76
C VAL A 16 -0.54 7.31 0.60
N PRO A 17 -1.66 7.51 1.33
CA PRO A 17 -1.65 8.19 2.62
C PRO A 17 -0.89 7.39 3.69
N ILE A 18 -0.98 6.05 3.68
CA ILE A 18 -0.26 5.19 4.64
C ILE A 18 1.25 5.33 4.48
N LEU A 19 1.76 5.22 3.25
CA LEU A 19 3.19 5.39 2.97
C LEU A 19 3.64 6.83 3.26
N THR A 20 2.82 7.82 2.90
CA THR A 20 3.15 9.23 3.16
C THR A 20 3.27 9.49 4.66
N LEU A 21 2.32 9.03 5.47
CA LEU A 21 2.38 9.14 6.92
C LEU A 21 3.56 8.37 7.51
N GLY A 22 3.84 7.16 7.02
CA GLY A 22 4.99 6.36 7.46
C GLY A 22 6.33 7.07 7.20
N VAL A 23 6.50 7.66 6.02
CA VAL A 23 7.71 8.43 5.67
C VAL A 23 7.83 9.70 6.51
N ILE A 24 6.73 10.43 6.75
CA ILE A 24 6.73 11.62 7.60
C ILE A 24 7.14 11.25 9.03
N LEU A 25 6.54 10.21 9.60
CA LEU A 25 6.88 9.72 10.94
C LEU A 25 8.34 9.23 11.03
N PHE A 26 8.83 8.59 9.97
CA PHE A 26 10.21 8.16 9.89
C PHE A 26 11.19 9.35 9.89
N ILE A 27 10.96 10.34 9.03
CA ILE A 27 11.80 11.55 8.95
C ILE A 27 11.74 12.33 10.27
N TYR A 28 10.54 12.51 10.83
CA TYR A 28 10.34 13.23 12.09
C TYR A 28 11.05 12.52 13.26
N GLY A 29 10.91 11.21 13.36
CA GLY A 29 11.60 10.41 14.38
C GLY A 29 13.12 10.46 14.23
N PHE A 30 13.62 10.43 13.00
CA PHE A 30 15.05 10.43 12.71
C PHE A 30 15.70 11.78 13.04
N VAL A 31 15.08 12.89 12.64
CA VAL A 31 15.61 14.24 12.90
C VAL A 31 15.60 14.60 14.38
N ASN A 32 14.58 14.17 15.14
CA ASN A 32 14.46 14.47 16.57
C ASN A 32 15.18 13.46 17.49
N GLY A 33 15.76 12.38 16.94
CA GLY A 33 16.43 11.34 17.73
C GLY A 33 15.48 10.45 18.55
N PHE A 34 14.17 10.46 18.25
CA PHE A 34 13.19 9.60 18.91
C PHE A 34 13.18 8.21 18.28
N TYR A 35 14.08 7.33 18.74
CA TYR A 35 14.19 5.95 18.25
C TYR A 35 12.86 5.16 18.30
N ASN A 36 12.00 5.45 19.28
CA ASN A 36 10.67 4.81 19.38
C ASN A 36 9.75 5.21 18.21
N VAL A 37 9.84 6.47 17.77
CA VAL A 37 9.05 7.01 16.64
C VAL A 37 9.62 6.54 15.30
N VAL A 38 10.95 6.37 15.21
CA VAL A 38 11.62 5.77 14.05
C VAL A 38 11.13 4.33 13.83
N GLY A 39 10.99 3.54 14.90
CA GLY A 39 10.44 2.17 14.82
C GLY A 39 8.99 2.14 14.31
N LEU A 40 8.17 3.08 14.77
CA LEU A 40 6.80 3.28 14.25
C LEU A 40 6.79 3.64 12.76
N GLY A 41 7.68 4.54 12.33
CA GLY A 41 7.85 4.90 10.93
C GLY A 41 8.25 3.70 10.06
N TYR A 42 9.22 2.90 10.52
CA TYR A 42 9.60 1.65 9.84
C TYR A 42 8.44 0.67 9.73
N GLY A 43 7.69 0.46 10.82
CA GLY A 43 6.52 -0.42 10.82
C GLY A 43 5.44 0.07 9.85
N ALA A 44 5.16 1.37 9.81
CA ALA A 44 4.19 1.97 8.90
C ALA A 44 4.62 1.86 7.43
N VAL A 45 5.91 2.06 7.13
CA VAL A 45 6.43 1.90 5.77
C VAL A 45 6.40 0.44 5.34
N LEU A 46 6.92 -0.49 6.15
CA LEU A 46 6.90 -1.93 5.85
C LEU A 46 5.47 -2.45 5.70
N GLY A 47 4.57 -2.09 6.61
CA GLY A 47 3.15 -2.43 6.55
C GLY A 47 2.47 -1.85 5.30
N GLY A 48 2.78 -0.60 4.95
CA GLY A 48 2.29 0.04 3.73
C GLY A 48 2.73 -0.70 2.46
N VAL A 49 4.00 -1.13 2.39
CA VAL A 49 4.51 -1.94 1.26
C VAL A 49 3.80 -3.29 1.18
N PHE A 50 3.55 -3.96 2.32
CA PHE A 50 2.79 -5.21 2.32
C PHE A 50 1.36 -5.04 1.80
N ILE A 51 0.65 -3.99 2.24
CA ILE A 51 -0.70 -3.66 1.77
C ILE A 51 -0.69 -3.37 0.26
N PHE A 52 0.35 -2.67 -0.22
CA PHE A 52 0.52 -2.39 -1.64
C PHE A 52 0.62 -3.66 -2.48
N ILE A 53 1.52 -4.57 -2.08
CA ILE A 53 1.74 -5.85 -2.77
C ILE A 53 0.46 -6.68 -2.75
N MET A 54 -0.22 -6.76 -1.60
CA MET A 54 -1.51 -7.46 -1.48
C MET A 54 -2.56 -6.92 -2.47
N GLY A 55 -2.65 -5.59 -2.61
CA GLY A 55 -3.57 -4.97 -3.57
C GLY A 55 -3.21 -5.26 -5.03
N LEU A 56 -1.91 -5.30 -5.36
CA LEU A 56 -1.45 -5.72 -6.71
C LEU A 56 -1.80 -7.19 -7.01
N PHE A 57 -1.68 -8.08 -6.03
CA PHE A 57 -2.09 -9.48 -6.19
C PHE A 57 -3.60 -9.62 -6.40
N LEU A 58 -4.40 -8.82 -5.69
CA LEU A 58 -5.85 -8.82 -5.84
C LEU A 58 -6.26 -8.40 -7.26
N GLU A 59 -5.64 -7.34 -7.77
CA GLU A 59 -5.78 -6.87 -9.15
C GLU A 59 -5.46 -7.95 -10.18
N ALA A 60 -4.27 -8.55 -10.05
CA ALA A 60 -3.83 -9.61 -10.96
C ALA A 60 -4.79 -10.80 -10.94
N THR A 61 -5.29 -11.18 -9.77
CA THR A 61 -6.26 -12.28 -9.61
C THR A 61 -7.59 -11.93 -10.29
N GLN A 62 -8.10 -10.71 -10.12
CA GLN A 62 -9.31 -10.24 -10.79
C GLN A 62 -9.16 -10.28 -12.31
N GLU A 63 -8.00 -9.89 -12.85
CA GLU A 63 -7.76 -9.97 -14.28
C GLU A 63 -7.83 -11.41 -14.82
N VAL A 64 -7.21 -12.37 -14.13
CA VAL A 64 -7.24 -13.79 -14.51
C VAL A 64 -8.67 -14.35 -14.42
N LEU A 65 -9.42 -13.97 -13.39
CA LEU A 65 -10.80 -14.42 -13.17
C LEU A 65 -11.76 -13.88 -14.24
N VAL A 66 -11.59 -12.62 -14.65
CA VAL A 66 -12.33 -12.01 -15.76
C VAL A 66 -12.01 -12.71 -17.09
N ARG A 67 -10.74 -13.01 -17.36
CA ARG A 67 -10.33 -13.75 -18.57
C ARG A 67 -10.96 -15.16 -18.61
N ARG A 68 -11.03 -15.85 -17.46
CA ARG A 68 -11.69 -17.17 -17.31
C ARG A 68 -13.21 -17.12 -17.53
N LYS A 69 -13.88 -16.02 -17.18
CA LYS A 69 -15.34 -15.88 -17.32
C LYS A 69 -15.78 -15.58 -18.76
N ASN A 70 -14.90 -14.96 -19.56
CA ASN A 70 -15.19 -14.54 -20.93
C ASN A 70 -14.72 -15.53 -22.01
N GLY A 71 -14.16 -16.68 -21.62
CA GLY A 71 -13.82 -17.80 -22.53
C GLY A 71 -14.63 -19.03 -22.16
#